data_AF-A0A1X7SWY7-F1
#
_entry.id   AF-A0A1X7SWY7-F1
#
_cell.length_a   1.000
_cell.length_b   1.000
_cell.length_c   1.000
_cell.angle_alpha   90.00
_cell.angle_beta   90.00
_cell.angle_gamma   90.00
#
_symmetry.space_group_name_H-M   'P 1'
#
loop_
_entity.id
_entity.type
_entity.pdbx_description
1 polymer ?
#
loop_
_entity_poly.entity_id
_entity_poly.type
_entity_poly.pdbx_seq_one_letter_code
_entity_poly.pdbx_strand_id
1 'polypeptide(L)'
;MKWWPGTLGHTATHAVVVARLITKGKDEGIHLFIVQLRSLEDHRPLPGIKVGDIGPKFGYFGMDNGFLHMTNVRIPRDQMLMKYAQVSRDGTYSKPPTDKITYGTMVFVRAGIVVQSASILARAVTIAIRYSVVRRQTQNRPGEPETQVLDYQTQQFKLFPLLASAYAMKFASQYMLKLYVGITGEIAEGNLESLPELHATSAGLKALCSEISSNGVELCRLCCGGHGYSAASGLPQLYVDYSPAQTYEGENTVMLLQTARYLLKISRQKVPQAQLPNNVAYLGVDYPKYKESPVLTPKQFNDPHILLEAYRQRVIRLVAVALRRYMNGIDSGLDAVAAWNNSSVDWTVAARAHCHYLVLKAFQSSIDTAEMCETNLSIMRVLCCLFGLFGIMQYSGEFCLDGYMNSDQIEMAKNQLYSLLKEVRYEAVPLVDAFDIHDDILNSCLGRYDGDVYRHLYQWALRAPRNKKEVHDTYEKYLRPLLKKTKSKL
;
A
#
# COMPACT_ATOMS: atom_id res chain seq x y z
N MET A 1 16.37 20.80 13.10
CA MET A 1 15.59 21.17 11.90
C MET A 1 14.50 20.12 11.67
N LYS A 2 13.29 20.53 11.29
CA LYS A 2 12.21 19.64 10.81
C LYS A 2 12.10 19.77 9.30
N TRP A 3 11.64 18.71 8.64
CA TRP A 3 11.62 18.61 7.18
C TRP A 3 10.51 17.64 6.74
N TRP A 4 9.75 18.00 5.70
CA TRP A 4 8.56 17.32 5.15
C TRP A 4 7.17 17.56 5.77
N PRO A 5 6.93 18.19 6.94
CA PRO A 5 5.56 18.41 7.39
C PRO A 5 4.72 19.12 6.32
N GLY A 6 3.59 18.50 5.93
CA GLY A 6 2.64 19.10 5.01
C GLY A 6 2.06 20.37 5.60
N THR A 7 1.65 21.33 4.77
CA THR A 7 1.10 22.65 5.16
C THR A 7 2.06 23.58 5.90
N LEU A 8 3.26 23.15 6.25
CA LEU A 8 4.20 23.94 7.06
C LEU A 8 4.82 25.10 6.28
N GLY A 9 5.04 24.93 4.98
CA GLY A 9 5.78 25.89 4.16
C GLY A 9 5.17 27.28 4.15
N HIS A 10 3.84 27.34 3.98
CA HIS A 10 3.12 28.60 3.81
C HIS A 10 1.82 28.70 4.61
N THR A 11 1.20 27.59 5.02
CA THR A 11 -0.19 27.62 5.51
C THR A 11 -0.31 27.56 7.04
N ALA A 12 0.44 26.68 7.71
CA ALA A 12 0.24 26.38 9.12
C ALA A 12 0.60 27.57 10.04
N THR A 13 -0.32 27.95 10.93
CA THR A 13 -0.09 28.93 12.00
C THR A 13 0.48 28.30 13.26
N HIS A 14 0.20 27.02 13.51
CA HIS A 14 0.65 26.24 14.63
C HIS A 14 1.13 24.86 14.15
N ALA A 15 1.98 24.20 14.94
CA ALA A 15 2.37 22.81 14.71
C ALA A 15 2.47 22.03 16.01
N VAL A 16 2.21 20.72 15.92
CA VAL A 16 2.60 19.77 16.95
C VAL A 16 4.04 19.35 16.69
N VAL A 17 4.97 19.92 17.45
CA VAL A 17 6.40 19.67 17.34
C VAL A 17 6.79 18.46 18.19
N VAL A 18 7.41 17.48 17.54
CA VAL A 18 8.04 16.33 18.19
C VAL A 18 9.44 16.73 18.67
N ALA A 19 9.75 16.66 19.96
CA ALA A 19 11.07 17.03 20.50
C ALA A 19 11.47 16.17 21.70
N ARG A 20 12.77 16.15 22.04
CA ARG A 20 13.25 15.51 23.27
C ARG A 20 12.90 16.40 24.46
N LEU A 21 12.18 15.85 25.44
CA LEU A 21 11.87 16.53 26.69
C LEU A 21 13.10 16.48 27.60
N ILE A 22 13.59 17.66 27.99
CA ILE A 22 14.68 17.80 28.97
C ILE A 22 14.11 18.53 30.19
N THR A 23 14.12 17.88 31.36
CA THR A 23 13.68 18.48 32.63
C THR A 23 14.60 18.07 33.77
N LYS A 24 14.90 18.99 34.70
CA LYS A 24 15.87 18.79 35.80
C LYS A 24 17.21 18.19 35.32
N GLY A 25 17.69 18.60 34.15
CA GLY A 25 18.93 18.10 33.53
C GLY A 25 18.86 16.69 32.96
N LYS A 26 17.69 16.05 32.96
CA LYS A 26 17.48 14.68 32.46
C LYS A 26 16.67 14.68 31.18
N ASP A 27 17.07 13.81 30.27
CA ASP A 27 16.38 13.52 29.01
C ASP A 27 15.32 12.43 29.22
N GLU A 28 14.05 12.77 29.00
CA GLU A 28 12.90 11.88 29.17
C GLU A 28 12.35 11.37 27.83
N GLY A 29 13.10 11.54 26.74
CA GLY A 29 12.74 11.04 25.42
C GLY A 29 11.74 11.93 24.67
N ILE A 30 11.13 11.36 23.63
CA ILE A 30 10.34 12.09 22.64
C ILE A 30 8.94 12.43 23.14
N HIS A 31 8.57 13.71 23.05
CA HIS A 31 7.28 14.27 23.43
C HIS A 31 6.74 15.23 22.39
N LEU A 32 5.45 15.58 22.53
CA LEU A 32 4.69 16.44 21.61
C LEU A 32 4.38 17.78 22.26
N PHE A 33 4.64 18.87 21.53
CA PHE A 33 4.45 20.24 22.00
C PHE A 33 3.69 21.04 20.94
N ILE A 34 2.62 21.73 21.33
CA ILE A 34 1.96 22.72 20.47
C ILE A 34 2.87 23.95 20.45
N VAL A 35 3.21 24.42 19.24
CA VAL A 35 4.02 25.62 19.05
C VAL A 35 3.32 26.50 18.03
N GLN A 36 3.07 27.75 18.39
CA GLN A 36 2.64 28.76 17.42
C GLN A 36 3.83 29.14 16.53
N LEU A 37 3.64 29.05 15.22
CA LEU A 37 4.66 29.31 14.21
C LEU A 37 4.57 30.70 13.61
N ARG A 38 3.34 31.20 13.43
CA ARG A 38 3.05 32.46 12.75
C ARG A 38 2.07 33.30 13.55
N SER A 39 2.18 34.62 13.40
CA SER A 39 1.18 35.57 13.89
C SER A 39 -0.19 35.28 13.26
N LEU A 40 -1.26 35.41 14.03
CA LEU A 40 -2.62 35.26 13.52
C LEU A 40 -3.14 36.53 12.83
N GLU A 41 -2.40 37.64 12.92
CA GLU A 41 -2.79 38.93 12.33
C GLU A 41 -2.20 39.13 10.93
N ASP A 42 -0.89 38.90 10.78
CA ASP A 42 -0.15 39.19 9.55
C ASP A 42 0.57 37.98 8.96
N HIS A 43 0.40 36.80 9.57
CA HIS A 43 0.97 35.52 9.14
C HIS A 43 2.50 35.46 9.10
N ARG A 44 3.19 36.46 9.65
CA ARG A 44 4.66 36.47 9.73
C ARG A 44 5.14 35.41 10.73
N PRO A 45 6.27 34.73 10.46
CA PRO A 45 6.88 33.82 11.43
C PRO A 45 7.19 34.55 12.75
N LEU A 46 6.90 33.89 13.88
CA LEU A 46 7.18 34.45 15.21
C LEU A 46 8.69 34.51 15.51
N PRO A 47 9.14 35.33 16.49
CA PRO A 47 10.55 35.41 16.87
C PRO A 47 11.19 34.05 17.15
N GLY A 48 12.39 33.82 16.60
CA GLY A 48 13.10 32.55 16.72
C GLY A 48 12.63 31.44 15.78
N ILE A 49 11.64 31.69 14.92
CA ILE A 49 11.12 30.71 13.95
C ILE A 49 11.59 31.04 12.54
N LYS A 50 12.22 30.06 11.89
CA LYS A 50 12.53 30.08 10.46
C LYS A 50 11.80 28.93 9.78
N VAL A 51 10.91 29.27 8.86
CA VAL A 51 10.00 28.34 8.18
C VAL A 51 9.87 28.70 6.70
N GLY A 52 9.68 27.71 5.84
CA GLY A 52 9.49 27.91 4.40
C GLY A 52 9.25 26.59 3.68
N ASP A 53 8.94 26.66 2.39
CA ASP A 53 8.72 25.50 1.52
C ASP A 53 10.04 24.79 1.17
N ILE A 54 10.00 23.47 0.98
CA ILE A 54 11.18 22.64 0.66
C ILE A 54 11.46 22.54 -0.84
N GLY A 55 10.59 23.08 -1.69
CA GLY A 55 10.74 23.15 -3.13
C GLY A 55 10.01 22.04 -3.91
N PRO A 56 10.38 21.87 -5.20
CA PRO A 56 9.77 20.88 -6.08
C PRO A 56 9.91 19.45 -5.55
N LYS A 57 8.87 18.64 -5.82
CA LYS A 57 8.74 17.24 -5.40
C LYS A 57 8.50 16.36 -6.62
N PHE A 58 8.56 15.04 -6.47
CA PHE A 58 8.24 14.12 -7.55
C PHE A 58 6.76 14.19 -7.98
N GLY A 59 5.87 14.33 -6.99
CA GLY A 59 4.45 14.59 -7.13
C GLY A 59 3.95 15.41 -5.94
N TYR A 60 2.65 15.44 -5.70
CA TYR A 60 2.06 16.15 -4.56
C TYR A 60 2.30 17.67 -4.60
N PHE A 61 2.28 18.25 -5.81
CA PHE A 61 2.68 19.64 -6.07
C PHE A 61 1.82 20.69 -5.36
N GLY A 62 0.55 20.37 -5.09
CA GLY A 62 -0.38 21.28 -4.39
C GLY A 62 -0.11 21.42 -2.88
N MET A 63 0.78 20.61 -2.31
CA MET A 63 1.10 20.65 -0.89
C MET A 63 2.38 21.44 -0.63
N ASP A 64 2.30 22.42 0.27
CA ASP A 64 3.41 23.24 0.76
C ASP A 64 4.16 22.54 1.90
N ASN A 65 4.77 21.40 1.60
CA ASN A 65 5.65 20.71 2.55
C ASN A 65 6.80 21.64 2.95
N GLY A 66 7.00 21.81 4.26
CA GLY A 66 7.93 22.82 4.78
C GLY A 66 9.14 22.28 5.53
N PHE A 67 10.07 23.18 5.79
CA PHE A 67 11.11 23.03 6.80
C PHE A 67 10.82 23.94 8.00
N LEU A 68 11.30 23.58 9.18
CA LEU A 68 11.21 24.40 10.39
C LEU A 68 12.52 24.35 11.18
N HIS A 69 13.03 25.52 11.52
CA HIS A 69 14.13 25.73 12.45
C HIS A 69 13.67 26.67 13.57
N MET A 70 13.96 26.30 14.81
CA MET A 70 13.57 27.06 15.99
C MET A 70 14.81 27.39 16.80
N THR A 71 14.94 28.64 17.22
CA THR A 71 16.06 29.13 18.02
C THR A 71 15.52 29.74 19.31
N ASN A 72 15.68 29.02 20.42
CA ASN A 72 15.25 29.47 21.76
C ASN A 72 13.78 29.93 21.84
N VAL A 73 12.89 29.30 21.06
CA VAL A 73 11.44 29.56 21.09
C VAL A 73 10.89 29.12 22.45
N ARG A 74 10.14 30.01 23.09
CA ARG A 74 9.51 29.77 24.40
C ARG A 74 8.02 29.53 24.23
N ILE A 75 7.52 28.50 24.88
CA ILE A 75 6.09 28.16 24.94
C ILE A 75 5.67 27.95 26.40
N PRO A 76 4.40 28.21 26.76
CA PRO A 76 3.83 27.80 28.03
C PRO A 76 3.97 26.29 28.28
N ARG A 77 4.19 25.89 29.54
CA ARG A 77 4.37 24.48 29.94
C ARG A 77 3.20 23.60 29.50
N ASP A 78 1.99 24.11 29.63
CA ASP A 78 0.73 23.44 29.30
C ASP A 78 0.49 23.27 27.78
N GLN A 79 1.37 23.81 26.92
CA GLN A 79 1.40 23.47 25.49
C GLN A 79 2.08 22.12 25.20
N MET A 80 2.66 21.44 26.20
CA MET A 80 3.01 20.02 26.09
C MET A 80 1.73 19.16 26.14
N LEU A 81 1.62 18.16 25.27
CA LEU A 81 0.46 17.25 25.27
C LEU A 81 0.55 16.24 26.44
N MET A 82 -0.06 16.59 27.57
CA MET A 82 0.13 15.90 28.85
C MET A 82 -0.90 14.81 29.22
N LYS A 83 -1.61 14.20 28.25
CA LYS A 83 -2.64 13.19 28.57
C LYS A 83 -2.07 11.97 29.30
N TYR A 84 -0.89 11.50 28.89
CA TYR A 84 -0.28 10.27 29.43
C TYR A 84 1.04 10.51 30.15
N ALA A 85 1.80 11.53 29.76
CA ALA A 85 3.05 11.91 30.42
C ALA A 85 2.95 13.37 30.85
N GLN A 86 3.34 13.69 32.08
CA GLN A 86 3.13 15.03 32.66
C GLN A 86 4.43 15.62 33.15
N VAL A 87 4.54 16.95 33.13
CA VAL A 87 5.62 17.70 33.77
C VAL A 87 4.99 18.70 34.71
N SER A 88 5.18 18.57 36.01
CA SER A 88 4.65 19.50 37.01
C SER A 88 5.34 20.87 36.95
N ARG A 89 4.83 21.85 37.72
CA ARG A 89 5.39 23.22 37.74
C ARG A 89 6.84 23.28 38.21
N ASP A 90 7.23 22.40 39.13
CA ASP A 90 8.62 22.28 39.62
C ASP A 90 9.51 21.44 38.68
N GLY A 91 9.00 20.97 37.54
CA GLY A 91 9.73 20.18 36.56
C GLY A 91 9.79 18.68 36.86
N THR A 92 9.02 18.17 37.83
CA THR A 92 8.92 16.72 38.08
C THR A 92 8.18 16.03 36.94
N TYR A 93 8.77 14.96 36.40
CA TYR A 93 8.21 14.20 35.30
C TYR A 93 7.42 12.99 35.80
N SER A 94 6.20 12.81 35.29
CA SER A 94 5.35 11.64 35.52
C SER A 94 5.26 10.84 34.24
N LYS A 95 5.73 9.59 34.30
CA LYS A 95 5.79 8.65 33.18
C LYS A 95 4.39 8.15 32.76
N PRO A 96 4.21 7.78 31.48
CA PRO A 96 2.99 7.12 31.04
C PRO A 96 2.84 5.71 31.62
N PRO A 97 1.59 5.18 31.69
CA PRO A 97 1.36 3.80 32.11
C PRO A 97 2.07 2.76 31.24
N THR A 98 2.28 3.09 29.96
CA THR A 98 3.07 2.30 29.01
C THR A 98 3.72 3.20 27.98
N ASP A 99 4.91 2.84 27.52
CA ASP A 99 5.61 3.54 26.42
C ASP A 99 4.90 3.36 25.06
N LYS A 100 3.96 2.41 24.96
CA LYS A 100 3.29 2.00 23.71
C LYS A 100 2.02 2.77 23.37
N ILE A 101 1.54 3.63 24.26
CA ILE A 101 0.26 4.34 24.12
C ILE A 101 0.23 5.29 22.92
N THR A 102 1.40 5.75 22.46
CA THR A 102 1.55 6.62 21.27
C THR A 102 1.19 5.91 19.94
N TYR A 103 1.01 4.60 19.95
CA TYR A 103 0.63 3.83 18.76
C TYR A 103 -0.80 4.10 18.27
N GLY A 104 -1.72 4.55 19.14
CA GLY A 104 -3.14 4.69 18.80
C GLY A 104 -3.41 5.55 17.55
N THR A 105 -2.86 6.77 17.48
CA THR A 105 -3.05 7.66 16.32
C THR A 105 -2.33 7.14 15.07
N MET A 106 -1.14 6.57 15.25
CA MET A 106 -0.33 6.03 14.15
C MET A 106 -1.04 4.86 13.44
N VAL A 107 -1.67 3.97 14.22
CA VAL A 107 -2.44 2.84 13.67
C VAL A 107 -3.63 3.34 12.85
N PHE A 108 -4.36 4.36 13.32
CA PHE A 108 -5.50 4.92 12.59
C PHE A 108 -5.08 5.44 11.21
N VAL A 109 -4.00 6.23 11.15
CA VAL A 109 -3.49 6.75 9.89
C VAL A 109 -3.06 5.61 8.97
N ARG A 110 -2.38 4.58 9.49
CA ARG A 110 -1.99 3.40 8.71
C ARG A 110 -3.19 2.61 8.17
N ALA A 111 -4.26 2.45 8.95
CA ALA A 111 -5.51 1.86 8.45
C ALA A 111 -6.11 2.70 7.32
N GLY A 112 -6.08 4.03 7.43
CA GLY A 112 -6.45 4.96 6.36
C GLY A 112 -5.61 4.78 5.09
N ILE A 113 -4.31 4.51 5.21
CA ILE A 113 -3.43 4.22 4.06
C ILE A 113 -3.84 2.92 3.37
N VAL A 114 -4.25 1.88 4.10
CA VAL A 114 -4.75 0.63 3.49
C VAL A 114 -6.03 0.88 2.69
N VAL A 115 -6.95 1.70 3.22
CA VAL A 115 -8.16 2.13 2.50
C VAL A 115 -7.79 2.92 1.23
N GLN A 116 -6.87 3.88 1.36
CA GLN A 116 -6.39 4.68 0.23
C GLN A 116 -5.73 3.80 -0.83
N SER A 117 -4.92 2.81 -0.42
CA SER A 117 -4.25 1.87 -1.32
C SER A 117 -5.26 1.14 -2.21
N ALA A 118 -6.36 0.65 -1.62
CA ALA A 118 -7.42 -0.05 -2.34
C ALA A 118 -8.12 0.89 -3.33
N SER A 119 -8.45 2.11 -2.91
CA SER A 119 -9.11 3.11 -3.76
C SER A 119 -8.24 3.56 -4.94
N ILE A 120 -6.93 3.78 -4.71
CA ILE A 120 -6.00 4.18 -5.76
C ILE A 120 -5.81 3.06 -6.78
N LEU A 121 -5.68 1.81 -6.32
CA LEU A 121 -5.57 0.67 -7.23
C LEU A 121 -6.87 0.49 -8.04
N ALA A 122 -8.04 0.62 -7.40
CA ALA A 122 -9.35 0.57 -8.06
C ALA A 122 -9.45 1.61 -9.19
N ARG A 123 -9.02 2.86 -8.95
CA ARG A 123 -8.97 3.92 -9.99
C ARG A 123 -8.07 3.51 -11.16
N ALA A 124 -6.86 3.02 -10.87
CA ALA A 124 -5.91 2.64 -11.92
C ALA A 124 -6.40 1.47 -12.78
N VAL A 125 -6.94 0.42 -12.16
CA VAL A 125 -7.47 -0.73 -12.90
C VAL A 125 -8.73 -0.37 -13.67
N THR A 126 -9.57 0.55 -13.16
CA THR A 126 -10.74 1.07 -13.90
C THR A 126 -10.31 1.72 -15.21
N ILE A 127 -9.31 2.61 -15.15
CA ILE A 127 -8.77 3.27 -16.36
C ILE A 127 -8.23 2.23 -17.33
N ALA A 128 -7.39 1.32 -16.86
CA ALA A 128 -6.71 0.37 -17.72
C ALA A 128 -7.67 -0.67 -18.33
N ILE A 129 -8.67 -1.16 -17.59
CA ILE A 129 -9.64 -2.14 -18.07
C ILE A 129 -10.60 -1.50 -19.08
N ARG A 130 -11.21 -0.34 -18.77
CA ARG A 130 -12.07 0.38 -19.72
C ARG A 130 -11.32 0.74 -21.00
N TYR A 131 -10.09 1.23 -20.89
CA TYR A 131 -9.27 1.47 -22.08
C TYR A 131 -8.95 0.18 -22.86
N SER A 132 -8.72 -0.94 -22.17
CA SER A 132 -8.35 -2.20 -22.81
C SER A 132 -9.51 -2.85 -23.58
N VAL A 133 -10.77 -2.54 -23.26
CA VAL A 133 -11.92 -2.95 -24.08
C VAL A 133 -12.14 -2.04 -25.28
N VAL A 134 -11.76 -0.76 -25.21
CA VAL A 134 -11.88 0.17 -26.35
C VAL A 134 -10.72 0.00 -27.34
N ARG A 135 -9.49 -0.18 -26.83
CA ARG A 135 -8.29 -0.26 -27.66
C ARG A 135 -8.25 -1.59 -28.41
N ARG A 136 -8.11 -1.50 -29.73
CA ARG A 136 -7.76 -2.62 -30.61
C ARG A 136 -6.34 -2.44 -31.11
N GLN A 137 -5.58 -3.53 -31.15
CA GLN A 137 -4.23 -3.54 -31.71
C GLN A 137 -3.89 -4.94 -32.19
N THR A 138 -3.38 -5.04 -33.41
CA THR A 138 -2.95 -6.30 -34.06
C THR A 138 -4.14 -7.15 -34.51
N GLN A 139 -4.06 -7.61 -35.75
CA GLN A 139 -5.04 -8.53 -36.33
C GLN A 139 -4.62 -9.97 -36.01
N ASN A 140 -5.41 -10.69 -35.22
CA ASN A 140 -5.13 -12.09 -34.88
C ASN A 140 -5.65 -13.08 -35.94
N ARG A 141 -6.64 -12.68 -36.72
CA ARG A 141 -7.30 -13.52 -37.72
C ARG A 141 -7.46 -12.73 -39.02
N PRO A 142 -6.98 -13.26 -40.17
CA PRO A 142 -7.14 -12.58 -41.46
C PRO A 142 -8.61 -12.27 -41.74
N GLY A 143 -8.89 -11.03 -42.16
CA GLY A 143 -10.24 -10.58 -42.53
C GLY A 143 -11.13 -10.14 -41.36
N GLU A 144 -10.72 -10.33 -40.10
CA GLU A 144 -11.44 -9.81 -38.93
C GLU A 144 -10.89 -8.44 -38.49
N PRO A 145 -11.69 -7.59 -37.81
CA PRO A 145 -11.17 -6.38 -37.16
C PRO A 145 -10.04 -6.70 -36.17
N GLU A 146 -9.17 -5.73 -35.93
CA GLU A 146 -8.14 -5.87 -34.88
C GLU A 146 -8.76 -6.25 -33.53
N THR A 147 -8.07 -7.11 -32.79
CA THR A 147 -8.58 -7.68 -31.54
C THR A 147 -8.53 -6.63 -30.41
N GLN A 148 -9.55 -6.61 -29.54
CA GLN A 148 -9.50 -5.76 -28.34
C GLN A 148 -8.33 -6.20 -27.47
N VAL A 149 -7.55 -5.26 -26.94
CA VAL A 149 -6.32 -5.65 -26.25
C VAL A 149 -6.61 -6.46 -24.98
N LEU A 150 -7.79 -6.31 -24.37
CA LEU A 150 -8.22 -7.13 -23.23
C LEU A 150 -8.49 -8.60 -23.59
N ASP A 151 -8.65 -8.96 -24.87
CA ASP A 151 -8.84 -10.35 -25.29
C ASP A 151 -7.53 -11.14 -25.32
N TYR A 152 -6.38 -10.45 -25.30
CA TYR A 152 -5.10 -11.10 -25.13
C TYR A 152 -4.90 -11.53 -23.68
N GLN A 153 -4.64 -12.83 -23.47
CA GLN A 153 -4.38 -13.36 -22.14
C GLN A 153 -3.19 -12.69 -21.45
N THR A 154 -2.22 -12.15 -22.20
CA THR A 154 -1.10 -11.36 -21.65
C THR A 154 -1.56 -10.04 -21.02
N GLN A 155 -2.59 -9.39 -21.58
CA GLN A 155 -3.19 -8.19 -20.99
C GLN A 155 -4.03 -8.56 -19.77
N GLN A 156 -4.82 -9.64 -19.86
CA GLN A 156 -5.62 -10.18 -18.76
C GLN A 156 -4.74 -10.55 -17.55
N PHE A 157 -3.63 -11.23 -17.79
CA PHE A 157 -2.67 -11.66 -16.78
C PHE A 157 -2.01 -10.48 -16.04
N LYS A 158 -1.87 -9.31 -16.68
CA LYS A 158 -1.40 -8.09 -16.02
C LYS A 158 -2.50 -7.40 -15.22
N LEU A 159 -3.73 -7.32 -15.75
CA LEU A 159 -4.80 -6.49 -15.19
C LEU A 159 -5.69 -7.20 -14.18
N PHE A 160 -6.09 -8.45 -14.42
CA PHE A 160 -7.07 -9.13 -13.58
C PHE A 160 -6.53 -9.51 -12.19
N PRO A 161 -5.24 -9.85 -12.01
CA PRO A 161 -4.67 -9.96 -10.67
C PRO A 161 -4.66 -8.64 -9.91
N LEU A 162 -4.49 -7.50 -10.59
CA LEU A 162 -4.61 -6.18 -9.95
C LEU A 162 -6.06 -5.85 -9.58
N LEU A 163 -7.02 -6.22 -10.44
CA LEU A 163 -8.44 -6.11 -10.13
C LEU A 163 -8.81 -6.92 -8.88
N ALA A 164 -8.41 -8.19 -8.84
CA ALA A 164 -8.59 -9.05 -7.68
C ALA A 164 -7.91 -8.47 -6.43
N SER A 165 -6.71 -7.89 -6.58
CA SER A 165 -6.00 -7.22 -5.48
C SER A 165 -6.74 -5.98 -4.97
N ALA A 166 -7.38 -5.19 -5.83
CA ALA A 166 -8.17 -4.03 -5.42
C ALA A 166 -9.33 -4.43 -4.50
N TYR A 167 -10.06 -5.50 -4.86
CA TYR A 167 -11.11 -6.09 -4.01
C TYR A 167 -10.54 -6.69 -2.72
N ALA A 168 -9.47 -7.49 -2.81
CA ALA A 168 -8.83 -8.10 -1.65
C ALA A 168 -8.38 -7.04 -0.62
N MET A 169 -7.76 -5.95 -1.10
CA MET A 169 -7.33 -4.83 -0.27
C MET A 169 -8.52 -4.04 0.30
N LYS A 170 -9.63 -3.92 -0.44
CA LYS A 170 -10.86 -3.31 0.08
C LYS A 170 -11.38 -4.08 1.29
N PHE A 171 -11.50 -5.39 1.20
CA PHE A 171 -11.93 -6.24 2.33
C PHE A 171 -10.92 -6.23 3.47
N ALA A 172 -9.62 -6.30 3.17
CA ALA A 172 -8.57 -6.16 4.18
C ALA A 172 -8.62 -4.80 4.91
N SER A 173 -8.94 -3.71 4.21
CA SER A 173 -9.09 -2.39 4.82
C SER A 173 -10.28 -2.32 5.78
N GLN A 174 -11.41 -2.94 5.42
CA GLN A 174 -12.59 -3.02 6.28
C GLN A 174 -12.31 -3.88 7.52
N TYR A 175 -11.62 -5.01 7.34
CA TYR A 175 -11.16 -5.84 8.44
C TYR A 175 -10.24 -5.05 9.39
N MET A 176 -9.25 -4.33 8.85
CA MET A 176 -8.31 -3.53 9.64
C MET A 176 -9.01 -2.42 10.44
N LEU A 177 -10.00 -1.76 9.85
CA LEU A 177 -10.80 -0.74 10.55
C LEU A 177 -11.63 -1.35 11.69
N LYS A 178 -12.25 -2.52 11.47
CA LYS A 178 -12.97 -3.25 12.54
C LYS A 178 -12.03 -3.63 13.68
N LEU A 179 -10.84 -4.15 13.36
CA LEU A 179 -9.80 -4.48 14.34
C LEU A 179 -9.36 -3.24 15.14
N TYR A 180 -9.14 -2.11 14.46
CA TYR A 180 -8.81 -0.84 15.09
C TYR A 180 -9.89 -0.37 16.08
N VAL A 181 -11.16 -0.36 15.65
CA VAL A 181 -12.27 0.10 16.50
C VAL A 181 -12.42 -0.80 17.73
N GLY A 182 -12.38 -2.12 17.56
CA GLY A 182 -12.47 -3.07 18.67
C GLY A 182 -11.37 -2.87 19.72
N ILE A 183 -10.11 -2.84 19.29
CA ILE A 183 -8.97 -2.70 20.20
C ILE A 183 -8.89 -1.29 20.81
N THR A 184 -9.35 -0.26 20.10
CA THR A 184 -9.43 1.10 20.69
C THR A 184 -10.48 1.16 21.81
N GLY A 185 -11.56 0.38 21.71
CA GLY A 185 -12.51 0.16 22.80
C GLY A 185 -11.85 -0.48 24.03
N GLU A 186 -11.11 -1.58 23.83
CA GLU A 186 -10.36 -2.26 24.90
C GLU A 186 -9.37 -1.30 25.61
N ILE A 187 -8.67 -0.44 24.85
CA ILE A 187 -7.73 0.55 25.40
C ILE A 187 -8.45 1.58 26.28
N ALA A 188 -9.67 1.99 25.91
CA ALA A 188 -10.46 2.91 26.72
C ALA A 188 -10.86 2.32 28.07
N GLU A 189 -11.00 0.99 28.15
CA GLU A 189 -11.25 0.22 29.37
C GLU A 189 -9.98 -0.13 30.15
N GLY A 190 -8.80 0.26 29.63
CA GLY A 190 -7.50 0.01 30.26
C GLY A 190 -6.83 -1.31 29.86
N ASN A 191 -7.40 -2.07 28.93
CA ASN A 191 -6.79 -3.29 28.39
C ASN A 191 -5.87 -2.96 27.20
N LEU A 192 -4.59 -3.32 27.32
CA LEU A 192 -3.55 -3.02 26.35
C LEU A 192 -2.95 -4.28 25.69
N GLU A 193 -3.51 -5.46 25.95
CA GLU A 193 -2.95 -6.75 25.51
C GLU A 193 -2.96 -6.91 23.98
N SER A 194 -3.99 -6.42 23.31
CA SER A 194 -4.17 -6.53 21.85
C SER A 194 -3.40 -5.47 21.06
N LEU A 195 -2.87 -4.44 21.72
CA LEU A 195 -2.16 -3.32 21.07
C LEU A 195 -0.93 -3.75 20.24
N PRO A 196 -0.09 -4.71 20.67
CA PRO A 196 1.04 -5.19 19.86
C PRO A 196 0.60 -5.86 18.55
N GLU A 197 -0.51 -6.61 18.56
CA GLU A 197 -1.07 -7.22 17.35
C GLU A 197 -1.57 -6.14 16.40
N LEU A 198 -2.37 -5.20 16.91
CA LEU A 198 -2.88 -4.08 16.12
C LEU A 198 -1.76 -3.30 15.43
N HIS A 199 -0.70 -2.99 16.18
CA HIS A 199 0.48 -2.30 15.66
C HIS A 199 1.16 -3.11 14.55
N ALA A 200 1.44 -4.40 14.80
CA ALA A 200 2.11 -5.27 13.84
C ALA A 200 1.30 -5.47 12.55
N THR A 201 -0.01 -5.70 12.67
CA THR A 201 -0.93 -5.85 11.54
C THR A 201 -1.05 -4.56 10.74
N SER A 202 -1.19 -3.41 11.41
CA SER A 202 -1.27 -2.10 10.74
C SER A 202 0.00 -1.77 9.94
N ALA A 203 1.17 -2.05 10.50
CA ALA A 203 2.45 -1.77 9.86
C ALA A 203 2.62 -2.61 8.59
N GLY A 204 2.40 -3.92 8.71
CA GLY A 204 2.59 -4.86 7.61
C GLY A 204 1.56 -4.70 6.50
N LEU A 205 0.27 -4.50 6.83
CA LEU A 205 -0.77 -4.23 5.82
C LEU A 205 -0.53 -2.91 5.10
N LYS A 206 -0.12 -1.84 5.82
CA LYS A 206 0.27 -0.57 5.19
C LYS A 206 1.40 -0.79 4.18
N ALA A 207 2.43 -1.54 4.56
CA ALA A 207 3.58 -1.80 3.69
C ALA A 207 3.17 -2.58 2.44
N LEU A 208 2.48 -3.71 2.61
CA LEU A 208 2.07 -4.57 1.52
C LEU A 208 1.10 -3.86 0.56
N CYS A 209 0.06 -3.21 1.09
CA CYS A 209 -0.99 -2.60 0.28
C CYS A 209 -0.48 -1.37 -0.48
N SER A 210 0.39 -0.55 0.13
CA SER A 210 0.97 0.61 -0.56
C SER A 210 1.89 0.20 -1.71
N GLU A 211 2.67 -0.86 -1.53
CA GLU A 211 3.53 -1.40 -2.58
C GLU A 211 2.72 -2.01 -3.74
N ILE A 212 1.73 -2.87 -3.44
CA ILE A 212 0.85 -3.47 -4.47
C ILE A 212 0.15 -2.36 -5.27
N SER A 213 -0.40 -1.36 -4.59
CA SER A 213 -1.13 -0.28 -5.24
C SER A 213 -0.21 0.57 -6.11
N SER A 214 0.95 1.01 -5.61
CA SER A 214 1.88 1.84 -6.38
C SER A 214 2.45 1.11 -7.61
N ASN A 215 2.82 -0.16 -7.46
CA ASN A 215 3.31 -0.97 -8.58
C ASN A 215 2.17 -1.28 -9.57
N GLY A 216 0.96 -1.49 -9.06
CA GLY A 216 -0.24 -1.69 -9.87
C GLY A 216 -0.60 -0.48 -10.72
N VAL A 217 -0.51 0.74 -10.19
CA VAL A 217 -0.74 1.98 -10.95
C VAL A 217 0.23 2.08 -12.13
N GLU A 218 1.53 1.80 -11.90
CA GLU A 218 2.52 1.82 -12.97
C GLU A 218 2.27 0.72 -14.01
N LEU A 219 1.91 -0.50 -13.58
CA LEU A 219 1.56 -1.57 -14.50
C LEU A 219 0.31 -1.24 -15.33
N CYS A 220 -0.70 -0.60 -14.74
CA CYS A 220 -1.87 -0.07 -15.45
C CYS A 220 -1.48 0.99 -16.49
N ARG A 221 -0.52 1.88 -16.16
CA ARG A 221 0.04 2.87 -17.10
C ARG A 221 0.68 2.18 -18.30
N LEU A 222 1.51 1.16 -18.06
CA LEU A 222 2.14 0.37 -19.11
C LEU A 222 1.11 -0.39 -19.97
N CYS A 223 0.04 -0.89 -19.36
CA CYS A 223 -1.07 -1.57 -20.06
C CYS A 223 -1.86 -0.64 -20.99
N CYS A 224 -1.78 0.69 -20.79
CA CYS A 224 -2.39 1.69 -21.68
C CYS A 224 -1.47 2.14 -22.83
N GLY A 225 -0.27 1.56 -22.96
CA GLY A 225 0.68 1.87 -24.02
C GLY A 225 1.11 3.35 -24.04
N GLY A 226 1.36 3.90 -25.24
CA GLY A 226 1.78 5.29 -25.40
C GLY A 226 0.79 6.31 -24.85
N HIS A 227 -0.52 6.06 -24.95
CA HIS A 227 -1.54 6.96 -24.40
C HIS A 227 -1.51 7.02 -22.86
N GLY A 228 -1.09 5.94 -22.20
CA GLY A 228 -0.87 5.92 -20.74
C GLY A 228 0.26 6.85 -20.27
N TYR A 229 1.14 7.31 -21.16
CA TYR A 229 2.17 8.29 -20.81
C TYR A 229 1.64 9.73 -20.77
N SER A 230 0.47 10.00 -21.35
CA SER A 230 -0.15 11.32 -21.34
C SER A 230 -0.75 11.65 -19.98
N ALA A 231 -0.62 12.92 -19.54
CA ALA A 231 -1.36 13.42 -18.37
C ALA A 231 -2.88 13.28 -18.53
N ALA A 232 -3.39 13.29 -19.78
CA ALA A 232 -4.80 13.05 -20.09
C ALA A 232 -5.30 11.66 -19.66
N SER A 233 -4.40 10.70 -19.47
CA SER A 233 -4.76 9.37 -18.98
C SER A 233 -5.03 9.32 -17.48
N GLY A 234 -4.66 10.36 -16.72
CA GLY A 234 -4.74 10.39 -15.25
C GLY A 234 -3.71 9.52 -14.53
N LEU A 235 -3.18 8.47 -15.16
CA LEU A 235 -2.29 7.48 -14.55
C LEU A 235 -0.93 8.05 -14.09
N PRO A 236 -0.23 8.92 -14.87
CA PRO A 236 1.02 9.52 -14.41
C PRO A 236 0.84 10.32 -13.11
N GLN A 237 -0.19 11.16 -13.05
CA GLN A 237 -0.48 11.98 -11.86
C GLN A 237 -0.85 11.10 -10.66
N LEU A 238 -1.70 10.09 -10.89
CA LEU A 238 -2.08 9.11 -9.89
C LEU A 238 -0.87 8.40 -9.28
N TYR A 239 0.11 8.01 -10.11
CA TYR A 239 1.34 7.35 -9.66
C TYR A 239 2.20 8.28 -8.80
N VAL A 240 2.52 9.49 -9.28
CA VAL A 240 3.45 10.39 -8.58
C VAL A 240 2.85 10.93 -7.28
N ASP A 241 1.54 11.09 -7.20
CA ASP A 241 0.86 11.54 -5.98
C ASP A 241 0.73 10.44 -4.93
N TYR A 242 0.70 9.17 -5.35
CA TYR A 242 0.50 8.05 -4.44
C TYR A 242 1.80 7.34 -4.02
N SER A 243 2.84 7.35 -4.86
CA SER A 243 4.13 6.70 -4.55
C SER A 243 4.74 7.08 -3.19
N PRO A 244 4.55 8.30 -2.62
CA PRO A 244 5.02 8.63 -1.29
C PRO A 244 4.44 7.74 -0.17
N ALA A 245 3.30 7.07 -0.38
CA ALA A 245 2.67 6.16 0.58
C ALA A 245 3.58 5.02 1.01
N GLN A 246 4.58 4.67 0.20
CA GLN A 246 5.58 3.67 0.54
C GLN A 246 6.65 4.18 1.54
N THR A 247 6.69 5.49 1.78
CA THR A 247 7.72 6.15 2.62
C THR A 247 7.12 6.86 3.84
N TYR A 248 6.05 7.65 3.68
CA TYR A 248 5.43 8.31 4.83
C TYR A 248 4.75 7.30 5.75
N GLU A 249 4.59 7.69 7.02
CA GLU A 249 4.09 6.81 8.09
C GLU A 249 4.92 5.52 8.30
N GLY A 250 6.17 5.55 7.83
CA GLY A 250 7.17 4.50 7.96
C GLY A 250 7.50 3.85 6.62
N GLU A 251 8.77 3.85 6.25
CA GLU A 251 9.25 3.17 5.05
C GLU A 251 8.90 1.66 5.11
N ASN A 252 8.48 1.10 3.98
CA ASN A 252 7.86 -0.22 3.90
C ASN A 252 8.72 -1.35 4.47
N THR A 253 10.04 -1.38 4.25
CA THR A 253 10.93 -2.37 4.89
C THR A 253 10.96 -2.18 6.40
N VAL A 254 11.05 -0.95 6.90
CA VAL A 254 10.99 -0.67 8.34
C VAL A 254 9.66 -1.15 8.94
N MET A 255 8.55 -0.99 8.23
CA MET A 255 7.23 -1.47 8.66
C MET A 255 7.16 -3.00 8.69
N LEU A 256 7.67 -3.68 7.67
CA LEU A 256 7.77 -5.14 7.67
C LEU A 256 8.64 -5.64 8.84
N LEU A 257 9.71 -4.92 9.19
CA LEU A 257 10.53 -5.24 10.37
C LEU A 257 9.77 -5.05 11.69
N GLN A 258 8.78 -4.14 11.78
CA GLN A 258 7.91 -4.02 12.96
C GLN A 258 7.02 -5.27 13.10
N THR A 259 6.37 -5.69 12.02
CA THR A 259 5.59 -6.93 11.98
C THR A 259 6.46 -8.15 12.27
N ALA A 260 7.67 -8.22 11.70
CA ALA A 260 8.58 -9.34 11.90
C ALA A 260 9.06 -9.48 13.35
N ARG A 261 9.32 -8.37 14.05
CA ARG A 261 9.66 -8.41 15.49
C ARG A 261 8.51 -8.99 16.31
N TYR A 262 7.28 -8.68 15.95
CA TYR A 262 6.10 -9.27 16.59
C TYR A 262 6.04 -10.79 16.33
N LEU A 263 6.22 -11.22 15.08
CA LEU A 263 6.27 -12.66 14.73
C LEU A 263 7.39 -13.39 15.50
N LEU A 264 8.61 -12.86 15.52
CA LEU A 264 9.73 -13.42 16.30
C LEU A 264 9.37 -13.55 17.78
N LYS A 265 8.76 -12.52 18.38
CA LYS A 265 8.34 -12.56 19.79
C LYS A 265 7.36 -13.70 20.03
N ILE A 266 6.30 -13.79 19.22
CA ILE A 266 5.27 -14.84 19.35
C ILE A 266 5.89 -16.23 19.18
N SER A 267 6.71 -16.43 18.15
CA SER A 267 7.32 -17.73 17.86
C SER A 267 8.32 -18.18 18.93
N ARG A 268 8.98 -17.27 19.64
CA ARG A 268 9.87 -17.61 20.76
C ARG A 268 9.12 -17.99 22.05
N GLN A 269 7.94 -17.43 22.28
CA GLN A 269 7.20 -17.66 23.51
C GLN A 269 6.51 -19.03 23.57
N LYS A 270 6.35 -19.73 22.43
CA LYS A 270 5.68 -21.05 22.32
C LYS A 270 4.33 -21.10 23.04
N VAL A 271 3.55 -20.03 22.90
CA VAL A 271 2.22 -19.92 23.50
C VAL A 271 1.24 -20.84 22.77
N PRO A 272 0.38 -21.60 23.48
CA PRO A 272 -0.65 -22.42 22.84
C PRO A 272 -1.58 -21.60 21.94
N GLN A 273 -2.04 -22.20 20.84
CA GLN A 273 -2.95 -21.55 19.87
C GLN A 273 -4.14 -20.82 20.52
N ALA A 274 -4.77 -21.41 21.55
CA ALA A 274 -5.97 -20.86 22.19
C ALA A 274 -5.74 -19.55 22.95
N GLN A 275 -4.48 -19.20 23.24
CA GLN A 275 -4.09 -17.98 23.96
C GLN A 275 -3.48 -16.93 23.03
N LEU A 276 -3.34 -17.24 21.73
CA LEU A 276 -2.79 -16.32 20.75
C LEU A 276 -3.89 -15.52 20.05
N PRO A 277 -3.64 -14.25 19.70
CA PRO A 277 -4.57 -13.47 18.91
C PRO A 277 -4.88 -14.11 17.55
N ASN A 278 -6.10 -13.88 17.05
CA ASN A 278 -6.63 -14.55 15.87
C ASN A 278 -5.78 -14.43 14.60
N ASN A 279 -5.00 -13.35 14.44
CA ASN A 279 -4.14 -13.19 13.27
C ASN A 279 -2.87 -14.02 13.34
N VAL A 280 -2.46 -14.50 14.51
CA VAL A 280 -1.22 -15.28 14.71
C VAL A 280 -1.46 -16.62 15.39
N ALA A 281 -2.72 -16.98 15.70
CA ALA A 281 -3.09 -18.23 16.34
C ALA A 281 -2.54 -19.47 15.61
N TYR A 282 -2.41 -19.41 14.29
CA TYR A 282 -1.84 -20.50 13.49
C TYR A 282 -0.36 -20.82 13.82
N LEU A 283 0.36 -19.92 14.51
CA LEU A 283 1.74 -20.13 14.98
C LEU A 283 1.81 -20.90 16.30
N GLY A 284 0.68 -21.07 17.00
CA GLY A 284 0.61 -21.82 18.27
C GLY A 284 0.40 -23.33 18.09
N VAL A 285 0.47 -23.83 16.85
CA VAL A 285 0.40 -25.25 16.52
C VAL A 285 1.82 -25.77 16.29
N ASP A 286 2.13 -26.94 16.84
CA ASP A 286 3.44 -27.56 16.65
C ASP A 286 3.76 -27.77 15.16
N TYR A 287 4.88 -27.19 14.78
CA TYR A 287 5.55 -27.39 13.50
C TYR A 287 6.82 -28.21 13.75
N PRO A 288 7.16 -29.25 12.96
CA PRO A 288 6.66 -29.62 11.64
C PRO A 288 5.88 -30.95 11.68
N LYS A 289 4.57 -30.92 11.47
CA LYS A 289 3.89 -32.08 10.88
C LYS A 289 3.93 -31.89 9.37
N TYR A 290 4.66 -32.75 8.68
CA TYR A 290 4.67 -32.80 7.22
C TYR A 290 3.20 -32.90 6.76
N LYS A 291 2.76 -31.88 6.03
CA LYS A 291 1.40 -31.79 5.49
C LYS A 291 1.57 -31.57 4.00
N GLU A 292 0.89 -32.37 3.20
CA GLU A 292 0.83 -32.19 1.77
C GLU A 292 -0.45 -31.44 1.40
N SER A 293 -0.38 -30.68 0.31
CA SER A 293 -1.56 -30.07 -0.28
C SER A 293 -2.52 -31.17 -0.74
N PRO A 294 -3.82 -31.08 -0.42
CA PRO A 294 -4.82 -32.07 -0.83
C PRO A 294 -5.21 -31.96 -2.32
N VAL A 295 -4.53 -31.10 -3.08
CA VAL A 295 -4.86 -30.81 -4.47
C VAL A 295 -4.34 -31.92 -5.39
N LEU A 296 -5.27 -32.53 -6.13
CA LEU A 296 -5.02 -33.55 -7.15
C LEU A 296 -5.43 -33.06 -8.54
N THR A 297 -6.27 -32.03 -8.62
CA THR A 297 -6.78 -31.47 -9.88
C THR A 297 -6.82 -29.94 -9.86
N PRO A 298 -6.67 -29.25 -11.01
CA PRO A 298 -6.70 -27.78 -11.07
C PRO A 298 -7.97 -27.15 -10.48
N LYS A 299 -9.13 -27.81 -10.66
CA LYS A 299 -10.44 -27.29 -10.20
C LYS A 299 -10.53 -27.16 -8.68
N GLN A 300 -9.75 -27.92 -7.91
CA GLN A 300 -9.76 -27.80 -6.45
C GLN A 300 -9.23 -26.42 -5.99
N PHE A 301 -8.43 -25.72 -6.79
CA PHE A 301 -8.03 -24.35 -6.47
C PHE A 301 -9.17 -23.31 -6.57
N ASN A 302 -10.34 -23.69 -7.07
CA ASN A 302 -11.54 -22.84 -7.00
C ASN A 302 -12.16 -22.77 -5.60
N ASP A 303 -11.60 -23.51 -4.63
CA ASP A 303 -11.95 -23.38 -3.23
C ASP A 303 -11.01 -22.40 -2.51
N PRO A 304 -11.49 -21.23 -2.06
CA PRO A 304 -10.70 -20.28 -1.27
C PRO A 304 -10.11 -20.88 0.00
N HIS A 305 -10.71 -21.91 0.62
CA HIS A 305 -10.19 -22.55 1.83
C HIS A 305 -8.92 -23.34 1.55
N ILE A 306 -8.82 -24.01 0.40
CA ILE A 306 -7.59 -24.71 -0.03
C ILE A 306 -6.45 -23.70 -0.21
N LEU A 307 -6.75 -22.57 -0.87
CA LEU A 307 -5.76 -21.50 -1.04
C LEU A 307 -5.35 -20.90 0.31
N LEU A 308 -6.30 -20.57 1.19
CA LEU A 308 -5.98 -19.98 2.48
C LEU A 308 -5.10 -20.90 3.33
N GLU A 309 -5.36 -22.22 3.31
CA GLU A 309 -4.51 -23.20 3.99
C GLU A 309 -3.10 -23.24 3.40
N ALA A 310 -2.94 -23.20 2.08
CA ALA A 310 -1.63 -23.13 1.44
C ALA A 310 -0.83 -21.89 1.88
N TYR A 311 -1.49 -20.74 1.96
CA TYR A 311 -0.88 -19.51 2.47
C TYR A 311 -0.54 -19.60 3.96
N ARG A 312 -1.40 -20.24 4.77
CA ARG A 312 -1.10 -20.49 6.18
C ARG A 312 0.16 -21.32 6.34
N GLN A 313 0.31 -22.40 5.56
CA GLN A 313 1.50 -23.26 5.57
C GLN A 313 2.76 -22.50 5.12
N ARG A 314 2.66 -21.71 4.04
CA ARG A 314 3.74 -20.82 3.58
C ARG A 314 4.24 -19.93 4.72
N VAL A 315 3.34 -19.27 5.45
CA VAL A 315 3.75 -18.34 6.52
C VAL A 315 4.41 -19.08 7.68
N ILE A 316 3.84 -20.20 8.13
CA ILE A 316 4.44 -21.03 9.18
C ILE A 316 5.87 -21.44 8.80
N ARG A 317 6.06 -21.92 7.57
CA ARG A 317 7.38 -22.31 7.06
C ARG A 317 8.37 -21.15 7.07
N LEU A 318 8.00 -19.99 6.51
CA LEU A 318 8.91 -18.85 6.41
C LEU A 318 9.29 -18.29 7.78
N VAL A 319 8.34 -18.26 8.72
CA VAL A 319 8.62 -17.93 10.12
C VAL A 319 9.59 -18.94 10.75
N ALA A 320 9.40 -20.24 10.51
CA ALA A 320 10.31 -21.27 11.01
C ALA A 320 11.73 -21.15 10.43
N VAL A 321 11.86 -20.80 9.14
CA VAL A 321 13.15 -20.55 8.49
C VAL A 321 13.86 -19.34 9.10
N ALA A 322 13.15 -18.21 9.22
CA ALA A 322 13.70 -16.99 9.82
C ALA A 322 14.08 -17.20 11.29
N LEU A 323 13.25 -17.92 12.05
CA LEU A 323 13.52 -18.27 13.43
C LEU A 323 14.74 -19.17 13.56
N ARG A 324 14.89 -20.19 12.71
CA ARG A 324 16.07 -21.06 12.71
C ARG A 324 17.35 -20.26 12.43
N ARG A 325 17.33 -19.36 11.45
CA ARG A 325 18.49 -18.50 11.17
C ARG A 325 18.83 -17.61 12.35
N TYR A 326 17.82 -17.02 13.01
CA TYR A 326 18.01 -16.25 14.23
C TYR A 326 18.62 -17.10 15.35
N MET A 327 18.05 -18.27 15.64
CA MET A 327 18.53 -19.17 16.72
C MET A 327 19.93 -19.68 16.45
N ASN A 328 20.26 -20.11 15.22
CA ASN A 328 21.61 -20.52 14.85
C ASN A 328 22.64 -19.39 15.10
N GLY A 329 22.26 -18.13 14.88
CA GLY A 329 23.10 -16.98 15.20
C GLY A 329 23.39 -16.87 16.70
N ILE A 330 22.35 -16.99 17.53
CA ILE A 330 22.48 -17.00 19.00
C ILE A 330 23.34 -18.18 19.47
N ASP A 331 23.08 -19.37 18.95
CA ASP A 331 23.79 -20.61 19.30
C ASP A 331 25.27 -20.55 18.87
N SER A 332 25.58 -19.80 17.82
CA SER A 332 26.96 -19.52 17.37
C SER A 332 27.66 -18.41 18.16
N GLY A 333 27.03 -17.87 19.21
CA GLY A 333 27.60 -16.85 20.10
C GLY A 333 27.35 -15.40 19.69
N LEU A 334 26.50 -15.13 18.69
CA LEU A 334 26.11 -13.76 18.36
C LEU A 334 25.16 -13.20 19.44
N ASP A 335 25.27 -11.90 19.71
CA ASP A 335 24.25 -11.21 20.49
C ASP A 335 22.91 -11.11 19.74
N ALA A 336 21.85 -10.73 20.46
CA ALA A 336 20.51 -10.64 19.89
C ALA A 336 20.37 -9.61 18.76
N VAL A 337 21.18 -8.56 18.75
CA VAL A 337 21.15 -7.50 17.74
C VAL A 337 21.80 -8.00 16.45
N ALA A 338 22.96 -8.64 16.55
CA ALA A 338 23.67 -9.26 15.43
C ALA A 338 22.86 -10.42 14.84
N ALA A 339 22.30 -11.31 15.68
CA ALA A 339 21.45 -12.40 15.22
C ALA A 339 20.17 -11.88 14.52
N TRP A 340 19.55 -10.82 15.04
CA TRP A 340 18.43 -10.14 14.38
C TRP A 340 18.82 -9.59 13.02
N ASN A 341 19.92 -8.83 12.95
CA ASN A 341 20.38 -8.24 11.70
C ASN A 341 20.72 -9.30 10.64
N ASN A 342 21.36 -10.39 11.05
CA ASN A 342 21.72 -11.48 10.13
C ASN A 342 20.53 -12.33 9.67
N SER A 343 19.36 -12.20 10.31
CA SER A 343 18.12 -12.90 9.93
C SER A 343 17.03 -11.95 9.41
N SER A 344 17.28 -10.64 9.37
CA SER A 344 16.23 -9.64 9.13
C SER A 344 15.62 -9.74 7.73
N VAL A 345 16.38 -10.20 6.74
CA VAL A 345 15.89 -10.40 5.36
C VAL A 345 14.81 -11.49 5.35
N ASP A 346 15.07 -12.67 5.91
CA ASP A 346 14.07 -13.75 6.01
C ASP A 346 12.86 -13.31 6.84
N TRP A 347 13.11 -12.54 7.89
CA TRP A 347 12.06 -11.97 8.73
C TRP A 347 11.14 -11.02 7.96
N THR A 348 11.67 -10.20 7.05
CA THR A 348 10.82 -9.36 6.18
C THR A 348 10.03 -10.17 5.17
N VAL A 349 10.60 -11.27 4.64
CA VAL A 349 9.88 -12.22 3.76
C VAL A 349 8.72 -12.88 4.52
N ALA A 350 8.98 -13.37 5.74
CA ALA A 350 7.97 -13.97 6.61
C ALA A 350 6.86 -12.97 6.98
N ALA A 351 7.20 -11.72 7.32
CA ALA A 351 6.23 -10.67 7.61
C ALA A 351 5.36 -10.32 6.41
N ARG A 352 5.96 -10.25 5.21
CA ARG A 352 5.22 -10.02 3.96
C ARG A 352 4.26 -11.16 3.66
N ALA A 353 4.73 -12.41 3.76
CA ALA A 353 3.89 -13.58 3.58
C ALA A 353 2.74 -13.60 4.59
N HIS A 354 3.00 -13.26 5.86
CA HIS A 354 1.97 -13.13 6.89
C HIS A 354 0.90 -12.11 6.49
N CYS A 355 1.29 -10.94 6.01
CA CYS A 355 0.36 -9.91 5.57
C CYS A 355 -0.44 -10.34 4.34
N HIS A 356 0.19 -11.08 3.41
CA HIS A 356 -0.48 -11.64 2.24
C HIS A 356 -1.55 -12.66 2.66
N TYR A 357 -1.24 -13.54 3.62
CA TYR A 357 -2.21 -14.44 4.25
C TYR A 357 -3.38 -13.67 4.89
N LEU A 358 -3.11 -12.57 5.61
CA LEU A 358 -4.17 -11.77 6.23
C LEU A 358 -5.09 -11.10 5.20
N VAL A 359 -4.55 -10.61 4.08
CA VAL A 359 -5.37 -10.05 2.99
C VAL A 359 -6.28 -11.12 2.38
N LEU A 360 -5.75 -12.31 2.09
CA LEU A 360 -6.55 -13.43 1.58
C LEU A 360 -7.61 -13.90 2.60
N LYS A 361 -7.23 -14.01 3.88
CA LYS A 361 -8.13 -14.35 4.98
C LYS A 361 -9.28 -13.35 5.08
N ALA A 362 -9.00 -12.05 5.05
CA ALA A 362 -10.01 -11.01 5.11
C ALA A 362 -10.96 -11.07 3.91
N PHE A 363 -10.44 -11.35 2.70
CA PHE A 363 -11.27 -11.52 1.50
C PHE A 363 -12.20 -12.72 1.65
N GLN A 364 -11.67 -13.91 1.96
CA GLN A 364 -12.48 -15.10 2.18
C GLN A 364 -13.54 -14.88 3.26
N SER A 365 -13.17 -14.42 4.45
CA SER A 365 -14.14 -14.22 5.54
C SER A 365 -15.23 -13.20 5.19
N SER A 366 -14.92 -12.22 4.34
CA SER A 366 -15.92 -11.26 3.87
C SER A 366 -16.89 -11.88 2.85
N ILE A 367 -16.43 -12.83 2.03
CA ILE A 367 -17.27 -13.61 1.12
C ILE A 367 -18.17 -14.56 1.92
N ASP A 368 -17.63 -15.26 2.91
CA ASP A 368 -18.36 -16.26 3.70
C ASP A 368 -19.50 -15.65 4.53
N THR A 369 -19.38 -14.37 4.87
CA THR A 369 -20.37 -13.63 5.69
C THR A 369 -21.20 -12.64 4.89
N ALA A 370 -20.99 -12.56 3.57
CA ALA A 370 -21.70 -11.60 2.72
C ALA A 370 -23.12 -12.08 2.38
N GLU A 371 -24.08 -11.17 2.56
CA GLU A 371 -25.44 -11.33 2.04
C GLU A 371 -25.51 -10.71 0.64
N MET A 372 -25.33 -11.52 -0.40
CA MET A 372 -25.45 -11.09 -1.80
C MET A 372 -26.02 -12.20 -2.68
N CYS A 373 -26.49 -11.87 -3.89
CA CYS A 373 -26.98 -12.86 -4.84
C CYS A 373 -25.86 -13.82 -5.29
N GLU A 374 -26.23 -15.04 -5.67
CA GLU A 374 -25.27 -16.10 -6.03
C GLU A 374 -24.35 -15.70 -7.18
N THR A 375 -24.84 -14.93 -8.15
CA THR A 375 -24.02 -14.42 -9.27
C THR A 375 -22.86 -13.55 -8.77
N ASN A 376 -23.14 -12.60 -7.86
CA ASN A 376 -22.12 -11.74 -7.29
C ASN A 376 -21.17 -12.54 -6.37
N LEU A 377 -21.71 -13.48 -5.60
CA LEU A 377 -20.91 -14.33 -4.73
C LEU A 377 -19.92 -15.19 -5.54
N SER A 378 -20.38 -15.75 -6.66
CA SER A 378 -19.58 -16.58 -7.56
C SER A 378 -18.41 -15.79 -8.14
N ILE A 379 -18.64 -14.58 -8.68
CA ILE A 379 -17.53 -13.77 -9.23
C ILE A 379 -16.58 -13.28 -8.13
N MET A 380 -17.07 -13.00 -6.91
CA MET A 380 -16.19 -12.68 -5.78
C MET A 380 -15.30 -13.86 -5.37
N ARG A 381 -15.82 -15.10 -5.40
CA ARG A 381 -15.01 -16.32 -5.20
C ARG A 381 -13.94 -16.46 -6.28
N VAL A 382 -14.29 -16.23 -7.55
CA VAL A 382 -13.32 -16.24 -8.66
C VAL A 382 -12.21 -15.22 -8.45
N LEU A 383 -12.53 -13.99 -8.04
CA LEU A 383 -11.52 -12.97 -7.75
C LEU A 383 -10.65 -13.34 -6.54
N CYS A 384 -11.23 -13.91 -5.48
CA CYS A 384 -10.49 -14.39 -4.31
C CYS A 384 -9.51 -15.50 -4.71
N CYS A 385 -9.95 -16.47 -5.51
CA CYS A 385 -9.10 -17.52 -6.04
C CYS A 385 -8.01 -16.98 -6.98
N LEU A 386 -8.34 -16.02 -7.83
CA LEU A 386 -7.38 -15.38 -8.73
C LEU A 386 -6.28 -14.65 -7.95
N PHE A 387 -6.63 -13.94 -6.87
CA PHE A 387 -5.67 -13.30 -5.96
C PHE A 387 -4.73 -14.33 -5.33
N GLY A 388 -5.29 -15.40 -4.75
CA GLY A 388 -4.52 -16.48 -4.13
C GLY A 388 -3.61 -17.22 -5.12
N LEU A 389 -4.11 -17.57 -6.30
CA LEU A 389 -3.34 -18.26 -7.33
C LEU A 389 -2.22 -17.40 -7.92
N PHE A 390 -2.47 -16.09 -8.10
CA PHE A 390 -1.45 -15.20 -8.61
C PHE A 390 -0.26 -15.10 -7.65
N GLY A 391 -0.52 -15.02 -6.34
CA GLY A 391 0.56 -15.05 -5.36
C GLY A 391 1.27 -16.40 -5.26
N ILE A 392 0.60 -17.54 -5.47
CA ILE A 392 1.27 -18.86 -5.57
C ILE A 392 2.27 -18.86 -6.72
N MET A 393 1.87 -18.34 -7.87
CA MET A 393 2.74 -18.28 -9.05
C MET A 393 3.91 -17.30 -8.87
N GLN A 394 3.71 -16.15 -8.22
CA GLN A 394 4.79 -15.18 -7.94
C GLN A 394 5.82 -15.70 -6.93
N TYR A 395 5.37 -16.53 -5.97
CA TYR A 395 6.18 -16.99 -4.84
C TYR A 395 6.31 -18.52 -4.80
N SER A 396 6.29 -19.20 -5.96
CA SER A 396 6.17 -20.66 -6.05
C SER A 396 7.22 -21.42 -5.23
N GLY A 397 8.47 -20.94 -5.23
CA GLY A 397 9.54 -21.54 -4.42
C GLY A 397 9.25 -21.54 -2.91
N GLU A 398 8.49 -20.56 -2.40
CA GLU A 398 8.11 -20.49 -0.99
C GLU A 398 7.02 -21.52 -0.63
N PHE A 399 6.14 -21.87 -1.58
CA PHE A 399 5.11 -22.90 -1.41
C PHE A 399 5.67 -24.32 -1.55
N CYS A 400 6.79 -24.48 -2.26
CA CYS A 400 7.47 -25.77 -2.45
C CYS A 400 8.52 -26.09 -1.39
N LEU A 401 8.91 -25.11 -0.55
CA LEU A 401 10.12 -25.18 0.28
C LEU A 401 10.17 -26.40 1.23
N ASP A 402 9.03 -26.96 1.61
CA ASP A 402 8.92 -28.14 2.46
C ASP A 402 8.06 -29.27 1.92
N GLY A 403 7.79 -29.24 0.62
CA GLY A 403 6.97 -30.25 -0.03
C GLY A 403 5.47 -30.11 0.24
N TYR A 404 4.98 -29.03 0.86
CA TYR A 404 3.53 -28.79 0.93
C TYR A 404 2.91 -28.76 -0.46
N MET A 405 3.54 -28.05 -1.41
CA MET A 405 3.23 -28.15 -2.84
C MET A 405 4.40 -28.72 -3.65
N ASN A 406 4.11 -29.61 -4.60
CA ASN A 406 5.09 -30.07 -5.58
C ASN A 406 5.01 -29.30 -6.91
N SER A 407 5.93 -29.57 -7.85
CA SER A 407 5.98 -28.92 -9.17
C SER A 407 4.68 -29.04 -9.95
N ASP A 408 4.05 -30.21 -9.91
CA ASP A 408 2.84 -30.51 -10.67
C ASP A 408 1.67 -29.69 -10.14
N GLN A 409 1.56 -29.54 -8.82
CA GLN A 409 0.55 -28.68 -8.19
C GLN A 409 0.77 -27.19 -8.48
N ILE A 410 2.03 -26.74 -8.64
CA ILE A 410 2.33 -25.38 -9.10
C ILE A 410 1.89 -25.20 -10.56
N GLU A 411 2.11 -26.19 -11.42
CA GLU A 411 1.62 -26.16 -12.80
C GLU A 411 0.08 -26.19 -12.86
N MET A 412 -0.57 -27.00 -12.03
CA MET A 412 -2.03 -26.99 -11.88
C MET A 412 -2.55 -25.62 -11.44
N ALA A 413 -1.89 -24.97 -10.48
CA ALA A 413 -2.26 -23.62 -10.01
C ALA A 413 -2.14 -22.59 -11.15
N LYS A 414 -1.07 -22.66 -11.94
CA LYS A 414 -0.86 -21.80 -13.12
C LYS A 414 -1.95 -22.01 -14.17
N ASN A 415 -2.27 -23.25 -14.49
CA ASN A 415 -3.33 -23.58 -15.45
C ASN A 415 -4.71 -23.14 -14.97
N GLN A 416 -5.00 -23.29 -13.67
CA GLN A 416 -6.25 -22.80 -13.10
C GLN A 416 -6.33 -21.27 -13.16
N LEU A 417 -5.24 -20.57 -12.84
CA LEU A 417 -5.17 -19.12 -12.97
C LEU A 417 -5.53 -18.67 -14.39
N TYR A 418 -4.96 -19.32 -15.42
CA TYR A 418 -5.29 -19.03 -16.82
C TYR A 418 -6.73 -19.32 -17.20
N SER A 419 -7.38 -20.29 -16.56
CA SER A 419 -8.83 -20.51 -16.70
C SER A 419 -9.62 -19.34 -16.13
N LEU A 420 -9.30 -18.94 -14.88
CA LEU A 420 -10.01 -17.85 -14.20
C LEU A 420 -9.87 -16.50 -14.93
N LEU A 421 -8.75 -16.26 -15.64
CA LEU A 421 -8.62 -15.06 -16.47
C LEU A 421 -9.73 -14.97 -17.53
N LYS A 422 -10.12 -16.10 -18.12
CA LYS A 422 -11.20 -16.15 -19.13
C LYS A 422 -12.56 -15.88 -18.52
N GLU A 423 -12.79 -16.35 -17.30
CA GLU A 423 -14.04 -16.11 -16.56
C GLU A 423 -14.18 -14.63 -16.20
N VAL A 424 -13.13 -14.02 -15.64
CA VAL A 424 -13.12 -12.59 -15.28
C VAL A 424 -13.26 -11.67 -16.49
N ARG A 425 -12.82 -12.09 -17.69
CA ARG A 425 -12.91 -11.28 -18.90
C ARG A 425 -14.32 -10.79 -19.23
N TYR A 426 -15.34 -11.61 -18.98
CA TYR A 426 -16.73 -11.24 -19.30
C TYR A 426 -17.31 -10.25 -18.28
N GLU A 427 -16.83 -10.31 -17.03
CA GLU A 427 -17.27 -9.45 -15.93
C GLU A 427 -16.35 -8.22 -15.70
N ALA A 428 -15.27 -8.09 -16.47
CA ALA A 428 -14.21 -7.12 -16.18
C ALA A 428 -14.70 -5.66 -16.13
N VAL A 429 -15.60 -5.25 -17.03
CA VAL A 429 -16.18 -3.90 -17.05
C VAL A 429 -17.18 -3.71 -15.91
N PRO A 430 -18.19 -4.57 -15.72
CA PRO A 430 -19.07 -4.51 -14.55
C PRO A 430 -18.33 -4.47 -13.20
N LEU A 431 -17.23 -5.21 -13.05
CA LEU A 431 -16.42 -5.21 -11.84
C LEU A 431 -15.72 -3.87 -11.59
N VAL A 432 -15.20 -3.19 -12.62
CA VAL A 432 -14.63 -1.84 -12.40
C VAL A 432 -15.70 -0.76 -12.27
N ASP A 433 -16.87 -0.96 -12.86
CA ASP A 433 -18.02 -0.07 -12.70
C ASP A 433 -18.62 -0.18 -11.29
N ALA A 434 -18.56 -1.35 -10.66
CA ALA A 434 -19.00 -1.57 -9.28
C ALA A 434 -18.17 -0.80 -8.22
N PHE A 435 -17.02 -0.23 -8.60
CA PHE A 435 -16.32 0.75 -7.74
C PHE A 435 -17.02 2.11 -7.68
N ASP A 436 -17.95 2.38 -8.60
CA ASP A 436 -18.78 3.59 -8.68
C ASP A 436 -17.95 4.88 -8.67
N ILE A 437 -16.92 4.93 -9.52
CA ILE A 437 -16.00 6.06 -9.62
C ILE A 437 -16.46 7.01 -10.73
N HIS A 438 -16.93 8.19 -10.35
CA HIS A 438 -17.31 9.25 -11.28
C HIS A 438 -16.11 9.74 -12.13
N ASP A 439 -16.37 10.11 -13.38
CA ASP A 439 -15.33 10.55 -14.34
C ASP A 439 -14.51 11.75 -13.84
N ASP A 440 -15.10 12.64 -13.05
CA ASP A 440 -14.40 13.79 -12.44
C ASP A 440 -13.35 13.36 -11.41
N ILE A 441 -13.60 12.28 -10.67
CA ILE A 441 -12.65 11.71 -9.71
C ILE A 441 -11.61 10.86 -10.44
N LEU A 442 -12.04 10.13 -11.48
CA LEU A 442 -11.14 9.32 -12.29
C LEU A 442 -10.16 10.19 -13.08
N ASN A 443 -10.62 11.38 -13.52
CA ASN A 443 -9.87 12.39 -14.24
C ASN A 443 -9.01 11.80 -15.36
N SER A 444 -9.63 11.02 -16.24
CA SER A 444 -8.97 10.25 -17.28
C SER A 444 -9.79 10.22 -18.57
N CYS A 445 -9.19 10.62 -19.69
CA CYS A 445 -9.77 10.41 -21.02
C CYS A 445 -9.82 8.93 -21.41
N LEU A 446 -8.92 8.10 -20.86
CA LEU A 446 -8.84 6.67 -21.20
C LEU A 446 -9.84 5.82 -20.41
N GLY A 447 -10.14 6.23 -19.19
CA GLY A 447 -11.01 5.51 -18.26
C GLY A 447 -12.46 5.96 -18.25
N ARG A 448 -12.88 6.83 -19.18
CA ARG A 448 -14.24 7.37 -19.20
C ARG A 448 -15.31 6.30 -19.19
N TYR A 449 -16.39 6.55 -18.46
CA TYR A 449 -17.52 5.64 -18.36
C TYR A 449 -18.14 5.30 -19.74
N ASP A 450 -18.25 6.28 -20.63
CA ASP A 450 -18.85 6.13 -21.97
C ASP A 450 -17.96 5.40 -22.99
N GLY A 451 -16.67 5.18 -22.68
CA GLY A 451 -15.71 4.58 -23.60
C GLY A 451 -15.32 5.44 -24.81
N ASP A 452 -15.72 6.72 -24.88
CA ASP A 452 -15.41 7.63 -26.01
C ASP A 452 -14.00 8.22 -25.92
N VAL A 453 -13.01 7.34 -25.86
CA VAL A 453 -11.62 7.67 -25.51
C VAL A 453 -10.98 8.64 -26.51
N TYR A 454 -11.07 8.34 -27.80
CA TYR A 454 -10.29 9.07 -28.81
C TYR A 454 -10.79 10.50 -29.02
N ARG A 455 -12.11 10.74 -28.94
CA ARG A 455 -12.68 12.08 -29.00
C ARG A 455 -12.22 12.92 -27.82
N HIS A 456 -12.21 12.36 -26.61
CA HIS A 456 -11.78 13.07 -25.42
C HIS A 456 -10.27 13.32 -25.38
N LEU A 457 -9.45 12.40 -25.89
CA LEU A 457 -8.02 12.64 -26.09
C LEU A 457 -7.77 13.81 -27.05
N TYR A 458 -8.52 13.86 -28.16
CA TYR A 458 -8.42 14.96 -29.11
C TYR A 458 -8.84 16.30 -28.49
N GLN A 459 -9.99 16.34 -27.81
CA GLN A 459 -10.47 17.53 -27.11
C GLN A 459 -9.49 18.00 -26.02
N TRP A 460 -8.89 17.07 -25.27
CA TRP A 460 -7.87 17.39 -24.28
C TRP A 460 -6.65 18.05 -24.93
N ALA A 461 -6.16 17.49 -26.05
CA ALA A 461 -5.02 18.04 -26.77
C ALA A 461 -5.29 19.46 -27.29
N LEU A 462 -6.50 19.73 -27.81
CA LEU A 462 -6.87 21.07 -28.28
C LEU A 462 -6.82 22.15 -27.19
N ARG A 463 -6.99 21.78 -25.91
CA ARG A 463 -6.91 22.72 -24.77
C ARG A 463 -5.49 23.09 -24.37
N ALA A 464 -4.47 22.42 -24.92
CA ALA A 464 -3.08 22.69 -24.56
C ALA A 464 -2.69 24.14 -24.89
N PRO A 465 -2.06 24.90 -23.97
CA PRO A 465 -1.68 26.28 -24.23
C PRO A 465 -0.81 26.48 -25.48
N ARG A 466 -0.01 25.47 -25.84
CA ARG A 466 0.84 25.47 -27.05
C ARG A 466 0.07 25.41 -28.36
N ASN A 467 -1.21 25.00 -28.32
CA ASN A 467 -2.07 24.90 -29.51
C ASN A 467 -2.91 26.18 -29.72
N LYS A 468 -2.72 27.23 -28.91
CA LYS A 468 -3.40 28.53 -29.10
C LYS A 468 -2.96 29.28 -30.36
N LYS A 469 -1.78 28.97 -30.89
CA LYS A 469 -1.24 29.54 -32.12
C LYS A 469 -0.79 28.39 -33.03
N GLU A 470 -1.06 28.51 -34.33
CA GLU A 470 -0.56 27.55 -35.33
C GLU A 470 0.97 27.59 -35.44
N VAL A 471 1.55 28.78 -35.35
CA VAL A 471 3.01 29.01 -35.36
C VAL A 471 3.41 29.57 -34.00
N HIS A 472 4.28 28.84 -33.31
CA HIS A 472 4.79 29.25 -32.00
C HIS A 472 5.79 30.41 -32.15
N ASP A 473 5.82 31.34 -31.17
CA ASP A 473 6.68 32.54 -31.23
C ASP A 473 8.19 32.21 -31.28
N THR A 474 8.57 31.00 -30.84
CA THR A 474 9.95 30.49 -30.96
C THR A 474 10.37 30.21 -32.40
N TYR A 475 9.43 30.09 -33.34
CA TYR A 475 9.73 29.90 -34.75
C TYR A 475 10.52 31.08 -35.30
N GLU A 476 9.98 32.31 -35.19
CA GLU A 476 10.63 33.51 -35.70
C GLU A 476 11.99 33.76 -35.03
N LYS A 477 12.06 33.50 -33.72
CA LYS A 477 13.27 33.78 -32.94
C LYS A 477 14.39 32.77 -33.16
N TYR A 478 14.08 31.48 -33.30
CA TYR A 478 15.10 30.42 -33.24
C TYR A 478 15.08 29.50 -34.47
N LEU A 479 13.91 29.05 -34.92
CA LEU A 479 13.84 28.08 -36.02
C LEU A 479 14.04 28.74 -37.39
N ARG A 480 13.40 29.88 -37.64
CA ARG A 480 13.48 30.59 -38.92
C ARG A 480 14.91 31.02 -39.25
N PRO A 481 15.70 31.61 -38.32
CA PRO A 481 17.09 31.92 -38.59
C PRO A 481 17.95 30.67 -38.83
N LEU A 482 17.73 29.59 -38.07
CA LEU A 482 18.45 28.32 -38.26
C LEU A 482 18.20 27.75 -39.66
N LEU A 483 16.93 27.57 -40.03
CA LEU A 483 16.53 27.00 -41.32
C LEU A 483 17.03 27.84 -42.50
N LYS A 484 17.05 29.17 -42.38
CA LYS A 484 17.58 30.07 -43.42
C LYS A 484 19.10 30.00 -43.54
N LYS A 485 19.83 29.81 -42.43
CA LYS A 485 21.29 29.62 -42.45
C LYS A 485 21.70 28.28 -43.07
N THR A 486 20.94 27.21 -42.84
CA THR A 486 21.26 25.88 -43.38
C THR A 486 21.06 25.78 -44.90
N LYS A 487 20.21 26.63 -45.50
CA LYS A 487 20.01 26.70 -46.98
C LYS A 487 21.18 27.32 -47.76
N SER A 488 22.20 27.89 -47.11
CA SER A 488 23.32 28.55 -47.81
C SER A 488 24.45 27.59 -48.23
N LYS A 489 24.31 26.27 -48.03
CA LYS A 489 25.36 25.26 -48.32
C LYS A 489 24.87 24.02 -49.09
N LEU A 490 23.62 24.02 -49.57
CA LEU A 490 23.07 23.09 -50.57
C LEU A 490 22.68 23.92 -51.78
#